data_AF-A0A8H5DCY2-F1
#
_entry.id   AF-A0A8H5DCY2-F1
#
_cell.length_a   1.000
_cell.length_b   1.000
_cell.length_c   1.000
_cell.angle_alpha   90.00
_cell.angle_beta   90.00
_cell.angle_gamma   90.00
#
_symmetry.space_group_name_H-M   'P 1'
#
loop_
_entity.id
_entity.type
_entity.pdbx_description
1 polymer ?
#
loop_
_entity_poly.entity_id
_entity_poly.type
_entity_poly.pdbx_seq_one_letter_code
_entity_poly.pdbx_strand_id
1 'polypeptide(L)'
;MTVNSRPAAYKDVRTADLSTVKFDNLFDKDQGELKRLVQFCEKDGFFYLDLQSAGSKKFWKDLYDIDRITKQWFQQSTEKKLETPTVSLAHGFKAVGNQSGAVESQKDGFEALKIGKSELDGRWALPSVVQDNLPLFDQFTAACHFISKLLLDCLSDGLDLKGEGRLETYHRDDCRSKSTLYFLHYPPGAQDPNKVGQNMHTDIGSLTILYAPQWGLQVFSPSDGSWEYVEPRPGHAIVNVGDTLRFLSGKRFRSALHRVLPLGGVQIEDRYSISYFLRASDSTEFKDSDGDESSAKEWYTKKYAMYEMPHTIQKQQTTLSGGMAQELQATF
;
A
#
# COMPACT_ATOMS: atom_id res chain seq x y z
N MET A 1 -10.13 -1.20 20.06
CA MET A 1 -9.70 0.18 19.77
C MET A 1 -10.88 0.90 19.12
N THR A 2 -11.12 2.15 19.51
CA THR A 2 -12.12 3.02 18.90
C THR A 2 -11.67 3.39 17.50
N VAL A 3 -12.51 3.12 16.49
CA VAL A 3 -12.35 3.81 15.21
C VAL A 3 -12.59 5.29 15.49
N ASN A 4 -11.64 6.14 15.11
CA ASN A 4 -11.82 7.57 15.28
C ASN A 4 -12.93 8.02 14.33
N SER A 5 -14.15 8.09 14.87
CA SER A 5 -15.29 8.72 14.21
C SER A 5 -14.85 10.08 13.68
N ARG A 6 -15.29 10.42 12.47
CA ARG A 6 -14.97 11.71 11.82
C ARG A 6 -15.21 12.85 12.82
N PRO A 7 -14.18 13.65 13.18
CA PRO A 7 -14.38 14.73 14.12
C PRO A 7 -15.38 15.75 13.55
N ALA A 8 -16.23 16.33 14.40
CA ALA A 8 -17.32 17.22 13.97
C ALA A 8 -16.84 18.42 13.13
N ALA A 9 -15.63 18.92 13.40
CA ALA A 9 -14.98 19.99 12.66
C ALA A 9 -14.69 19.65 11.17
N TYR A 10 -14.75 18.37 10.81
CA TYR A 10 -14.43 17.86 9.48
C TYR A 10 -15.59 17.09 8.86
N LYS A 11 -16.82 17.28 9.33
CA LYS A 11 -18.00 16.60 8.78
C LYS A 11 -18.17 16.82 7.27
N ASP A 12 -17.77 17.99 6.79
CA ASP A 12 -17.94 18.45 5.40
C ASP A 12 -16.75 18.09 4.49
N VAL A 13 -15.74 17.37 5.00
CA VAL A 13 -14.64 16.90 4.12
C VAL A 13 -15.18 15.88 3.13
N ARG A 14 -14.71 16.00 1.89
CA ARG A 14 -15.06 15.08 0.83
C ARG A 14 -14.50 13.70 1.10
N THR A 15 -15.35 12.69 1.02
CA THR A 15 -14.98 11.29 1.24
C THR A 15 -15.24 10.44 0.02
N ALA A 16 -14.32 9.53 -0.27
CA ALA A 16 -14.42 8.64 -1.40
C ALA A 16 -15.55 7.64 -1.19
N ASP A 17 -16.45 7.53 -2.17
CA ASP A 17 -17.50 6.50 -2.20
C ASP A 17 -16.93 5.20 -2.76
N LEU A 18 -16.03 4.58 -1.98
CA LEU A 18 -15.38 3.35 -2.37
C LEU A 18 -16.30 2.16 -2.19
N SER A 19 -16.33 1.34 -3.23
CA SER A 19 -17.07 0.08 -3.21
C SER A 19 -16.43 -0.93 -2.25
N THR A 20 -17.22 -1.93 -1.86
CA THR A 20 -16.79 -2.99 -0.93
C THR A 20 -16.90 -4.35 -1.60
N VAL A 21 -15.84 -5.14 -1.46
CA VAL A 21 -15.75 -6.53 -1.92
C VAL A 21 -15.78 -7.45 -0.70
N LYS A 22 -16.61 -8.48 -0.73
CA LYS A 22 -16.75 -9.47 0.35
C LYS A 22 -15.76 -10.60 0.18
N PHE A 23 -14.83 -10.74 1.13
CA PHE A 23 -13.78 -11.74 1.05
C PHE A 23 -14.31 -13.17 1.01
N ASP A 24 -15.30 -13.51 1.84
CA ASP A 24 -15.90 -14.86 1.86
C ASP A 24 -16.52 -15.24 0.51
N ASN A 25 -17.20 -14.30 -0.15
CA ASN A 25 -17.79 -14.53 -1.46
C ASN A 25 -16.71 -14.80 -2.54
N LEU A 26 -15.55 -14.15 -2.44
CA LEU A 26 -14.42 -14.45 -3.32
C LEU A 26 -13.83 -15.84 -3.03
N PHE A 27 -13.75 -16.22 -1.76
CA PHE A 27 -13.32 -17.56 -1.35
C PHE A 27 -14.23 -18.65 -1.93
N ASP A 28 -15.54 -18.41 -1.94
CA ASP A 28 -16.55 -19.29 -2.53
C ASP A 28 -16.66 -19.15 -4.07
N LYS A 29 -15.82 -18.32 -4.71
CA LYS A 29 -15.83 -18.05 -6.15
C LYS A 29 -17.19 -17.58 -6.68
N ASP A 30 -17.91 -16.78 -5.88
CA ASP A 30 -19.17 -16.18 -6.26
C ASP A 30 -18.99 -15.29 -7.51
N GLN A 31 -19.72 -15.62 -8.58
CA GLN A 31 -19.56 -14.96 -9.88
C GLN A 31 -19.93 -13.48 -9.85
N GLY A 32 -20.90 -13.10 -9.01
CA GLY A 32 -21.30 -11.70 -8.83
C GLY A 32 -20.17 -10.87 -8.21
N GLU A 33 -19.51 -11.43 -7.20
CA GLU A 33 -18.41 -10.78 -6.50
C GLU A 33 -17.13 -10.74 -7.33
N LEU A 34 -16.82 -11.79 -8.11
CA LEU A 34 -15.71 -11.78 -9.08
C LEU A 34 -15.88 -10.63 -10.10
N LYS A 35 -17.10 -10.48 -10.64
CA LYS A 35 -17.41 -9.40 -11.58
C LYS A 35 -17.25 -8.02 -10.95
N ARG A 36 -17.72 -7.84 -9.71
CA ARG A 36 -17.54 -6.59 -8.96
C ARG A 36 -16.07 -6.27 -8.72
N LEU A 37 -15.28 -7.27 -8.30
CA LEU A 37 -13.85 -7.12 -8.08
C LEU A 37 -13.14 -6.58 -9.34
N VAL A 38 -13.39 -7.20 -10.50
CA VAL A 38 -12.86 -6.71 -11.79
C VAL A 38 -13.30 -5.28 -12.08
N GLN A 39 -14.60 -4.99 -11.94
CA GLN A 39 -15.16 -3.64 -12.19
C GLN A 39 -14.53 -2.58 -11.30
N PHE A 40 -14.28 -2.87 -10.01
CA PHE A 40 -13.68 -1.90 -9.10
C PHE A 40 -12.19 -1.68 -9.39
N CYS A 41 -11.46 -2.73 -9.78
CA CYS A 41 -10.08 -2.60 -10.27
C CYS A 41 -9.98 -1.78 -11.56
N GLU A 42 -10.95 -1.88 -12.47
CA GLU A 42 -11.02 -1.07 -13.70
C GLU A 42 -11.42 0.39 -13.44
N LYS A 43 -12.38 0.61 -12.54
CA LYS A 43 -12.98 1.93 -12.31
C LYS A 43 -12.14 2.79 -11.39
N ASP A 44 -11.79 2.28 -10.22
CA ASP A 44 -11.18 3.07 -9.15
C ASP A 44 -9.77 2.58 -8.81
N GLY A 45 -9.48 1.29 -9.05
CA GLY A 45 -8.23 0.66 -8.64
C GLY A 45 -8.10 0.53 -7.12
N PHE A 46 -9.19 0.81 -6.39
CA PHE A 46 -9.20 1.02 -4.95
C PHE A 46 -10.56 0.64 -4.38
N PHE A 47 -10.60 -0.18 -3.33
CA PHE A 47 -11.85 -0.66 -2.73
C PHE A 47 -11.65 -1.13 -1.28
N TYR A 48 -12.74 -1.25 -0.53
CA TYR A 48 -12.69 -1.94 0.76
C TYR A 48 -12.83 -3.45 0.55
N LEU A 49 -12.06 -4.23 1.31
CA LEU A 49 -12.24 -5.66 1.45
C LEU A 49 -12.88 -5.93 2.82
N ASP A 50 -14.11 -6.44 2.80
CA ASP A 50 -14.85 -6.84 4.00
C ASP A 50 -14.28 -8.15 4.55
N LEU A 51 -13.73 -8.05 5.76
CA LEU A 51 -13.11 -9.14 6.52
C LEU A 51 -13.84 -9.32 7.86
N GLN A 52 -15.13 -9.00 7.95
CA GLN A 52 -15.91 -9.11 9.20
C GLN A 52 -16.35 -10.55 9.51
N SER A 53 -16.16 -11.48 8.59
CA SER A 53 -16.58 -12.86 8.75
C SER A 53 -15.84 -13.59 9.86
N ALA A 54 -16.43 -14.70 10.31
CA ALA A 54 -15.81 -15.54 11.34
C ALA A 54 -14.45 -16.10 10.91
N GLY A 55 -14.25 -16.35 9.60
CA GLY A 55 -12.98 -16.83 9.05
C GLY A 55 -11.83 -15.83 9.22
N SER A 56 -12.15 -14.54 9.29
CA SER A 56 -11.16 -13.45 9.40
C SER A 56 -10.79 -13.08 10.84
N LYS A 57 -11.38 -13.73 11.86
CA LYS A 57 -11.12 -13.42 13.28
C LYS A 57 -9.64 -13.52 13.66
N LYS A 58 -8.94 -14.54 13.13
CA LYS A 58 -7.51 -14.71 13.40
C LYS A 58 -6.68 -13.59 12.78
N PHE A 59 -6.99 -13.20 11.54
CA PHE A 59 -6.34 -12.08 10.86
C PHE A 59 -6.42 -10.80 11.69
N TRP A 60 -7.61 -10.44 12.18
CA TRP A 60 -7.79 -9.25 13.02
C TRP A 60 -7.04 -9.34 14.34
N LYS A 61 -7.06 -10.50 14.99
CA LYS A 61 -6.29 -10.72 16.23
C LYS A 61 -4.79 -10.48 15.99
N ASP A 62 -4.22 -11.11 14.97
CA ASP A 62 -2.79 -11.01 14.66
C ASP A 62 -2.42 -9.56 14.25
N LEU A 63 -3.28 -8.91 13.46
CA LEU A 63 -3.14 -7.51 13.08
C LEU A 63 -3.07 -6.59 14.31
N TYR A 64 -3.97 -6.76 15.28
CA TYR A 64 -3.96 -5.93 16.48
C TYR A 64 -2.76 -6.19 17.39
N ASP A 65 -2.31 -7.44 17.48
CA ASP A 65 -1.11 -7.79 18.24
C ASP A 65 0.14 -7.17 17.60
N ILE A 66 0.28 -7.26 16.27
CA ILE A 66 1.38 -6.65 15.52
C ILE A 66 1.32 -5.13 15.61
N ASP A 67 0.15 -4.51 15.43
CA ASP A 67 -0.05 -3.06 15.54
C ASP A 67 0.44 -2.57 16.91
N ARG A 68 0.06 -3.25 17.98
CA ARG A 68 0.50 -2.91 19.34
C ARG A 68 2.02 -3.00 19.50
N ILE A 69 2.62 -4.11 19.06
CA ILE A 69 4.06 -4.35 19.20
C ILE A 69 4.88 -3.35 18.37
N THR A 70 4.45 -3.08 17.13
CA THR A 70 5.16 -2.14 16.24
C THR A 70 4.99 -0.69 16.67
N LYS A 71 3.83 -0.29 17.22
CA LYS A 71 3.66 1.01 17.88
C LYS A 71 4.62 1.20 19.05
N GLN A 72 4.75 0.19 19.92
CA GLN A 72 5.74 0.22 21.01
C GLN A 72 7.17 0.35 20.47
N TRP A 73 7.48 -0.33 19.37
CA TRP A 73 8.79 -0.20 18.72
C TRP A 73 9.04 1.22 18.17
N PHE A 74 8.04 1.87 17.57
CA PHE A 74 8.16 3.25 17.05
C PHE A 74 8.40 4.31 18.13
N GLN A 75 8.02 4.05 19.39
CA GLN A 75 8.25 4.94 20.53
C GLN A 75 9.73 5.05 20.93
N GLN A 76 10.60 4.19 20.40
CA GLN A 76 12.05 4.31 20.59
C GLN A 76 12.60 5.59 19.95
N SER A 77 13.76 6.05 20.43
CA SER A 77 14.46 7.17 19.82
C SER A 77 14.88 6.85 18.39
N THR A 78 15.06 7.89 17.57
CA THR A 78 15.51 7.73 16.18
C THR A 78 16.86 7.01 16.11
N GLU A 79 17.79 7.33 17.02
CA GLU A 79 19.11 6.69 17.10
C GLU A 79 18.97 5.17 17.29
N LYS A 80 18.08 4.76 18.21
CA LYS A 80 17.84 3.34 18.46
C LYS A 80 17.20 2.64 17.27
N LYS A 81 16.25 3.30 16.60
CA LYS A 81 15.61 2.75 15.38
C LYS A 81 16.60 2.62 14.22
N LEU A 82 17.57 3.54 14.10
CA LEU A 82 18.64 3.50 13.09
C LEU A 82 19.61 2.31 13.26
N GLU A 83 19.69 1.68 14.43
CA GLU A 83 20.44 0.43 14.62
C GLU A 83 19.80 -0.78 13.90
N THR A 84 18.57 -0.63 13.40
CA THR A 84 17.85 -1.71 12.71
C THR A 84 18.53 -2.09 11.40
N PRO A 85 18.83 -3.38 11.16
CA PRO A 85 19.42 -3.83 9.91
C PRO A 85 18.61 -3.36 8.70
N THR A 86 19.25 -2.61 7.81
CA THR A 86 18.63 -2.06 6.60
C THR A 86 19.43 -2.53 5.40
N VAL A 87 18.96 -3.59 4.76
CA VAL A 87 19.72 -4.33 3.71
C VAL A 87 19.18 -4.08 2.30
N SER A 88 18.02 -3.44 2.17
CA SER A 88 17.44 -3.10 0.87
C SER A 88 16.39 -2.00 0.98
N LEU A 89 15.91 -1.49 -0.15
CA LEU A 89 14.79 -0.54 -0.18
C LEU A 89 13.48 -1.14 0.38
N ALA A 90 13.33 -2.48 0.37
CA ALA A 90 12.16 -3.21 0.82
C ALA A 90 12.26 -3.71 2.27
N HIS A 91 13.39 -3.46 2.95
CA HIS A 91 13.68 -3.98 4.29
C HIS A 91 14.36 -2.93 5.19
N GLY A 92 14.06 -2.96 6.48
CA GLY A 92 14.71 -2.14 7.50
C GLY A 92 13.98 -0.85 7.79
N PHE A 93 14.68 0.05 8.49
CA PHE A 93 14.11 1.30 8.97
C PHE A 93 14.36 2.45 7.98
N LYS A 94 13.36 3.31 7.83
CA LYS A 94 13.42 4.57 7.08
C LYS A 94 12.99 5.69 8.02
N ALA A 95 13.87 6.66 8.26
CA ALA A 95 13.56 7.85 9.05
C ALA A 95 12.68 8.83 8.27
N VAL A 96 12.10 9.79 9.01
CA VAL A 96 11.35 10.93 8.43
C VAL A 96 12.24 11.75 7.51
N GLY A 97 11.68 12.19 6.38
CA GLY A 97 12.29 13.22 5.54
C GLY A 97 13.23 12.72 4.45
N ASN A 98 13.27 11.42 4.17
CA ASN A 98 14.11 10.86 3.11
C ASN A 98 13.55 11.12 1.70
N GLN A 99 12.23 11.22 1.55
CA GLN A 99 11.53 11.37 0.27
C GLN A 99 10.87 12.74 0.15
N SER A 100 10.54 13.16 -1.07
CA SER A 100 9.72 14.36 -1.29
C SER A 100 8.30 14.16 -0.73
N GLY A 101 7.83 15.13 0.04
CA GLY A 101 6.57 15.08 0.79
C GLY A 101 5.36 15.55 0.00
N ALA A 102 4.19 15.59 0.65
CA ALA A 102 2.94 16.02 0.02
C ALA A 102 2.84 17.54 -0.20
N VAL A 103 3.79 18.30 0.33
CA VAL A 103 3.91 19.75 0.13
C VAL A 103 5.12 20.02 -0.76
N GLU A 104 4.94 20.87 -1.76
CA GLU A 104 5.98 21.24 -2.73
C GLU A 104 7.26 21.71 -2.02
N SER A 105 8.41 21.23 -2.50
CA SER A 105 9.74 21.52 -1.94
C SER A 105 9.99 21.02 -0.53
N GLN A 106 9.04 20.32 0.07
CA GLN A 106 9.15 19.76 1.41
C GLN A 106 9.43 18.27 1.38
N LYS A 107 9.95 17.75 2.49
CA LYS A 107 10.21 16.32 2.65
C LYS A 107 9.02 15.63 3.32
N ASP A 108 8.96 14.32 3.20
CA ASP A 108 7.88 13.52 3.79
C ASP A 108 7.86 13.61 5.32
N GLY A 109 6.68 13.36 5.90
CA GLY A 109 6.43 13.45 7.33
C GLY A 109 6.37 12.11 8.06
N PHE A 110 6.94 11.02 7.50
CA PHE A 110 6.72 9.69 8.05
C PHE A 110 7.99 8.87 8.18
N GLU A 111 8.04 8.02 9.19
CA GLU A 111 9.02 6.96 9.32
C GLU A 111 8.38 5.60 9.04
N ALA A 112 9.21 4.62 8.73
CA ALA A 112 8.74 3.29 8.38
C ALA A 112 9.67 2.17 8.82
N LEU A 113 9.06 1.06 9.23
CA LEU A 113 9.72 -0.23 9.40
C LEU A 113 9.23 -1.19 8.32
N LYS A 114 10.16 -1.77 7.57
CA LYS A 114 9.88 -2.62 6.41
C LYS A 114 10.42 -4.02 6.67
N ILE A 115 9.58 -5.02 6.55
CA ILE A 115 9.94 -6.43 6.74
C ILE A 115 9.73 -7.13 5.41
N GLY A 116 10.82 -7.23 4.63
CA GLY A 116 10.79 -7.91 3.35
C GLY A 116 10.49 -9.41 3.53
N LYS A 117 9.66 -9.96 2.64
CA LYS A 117 9.26 -11.37 2.70
C LYS A 117 10.48 -12.30 2.58
N SER A 118 11.45 -11.94 1.72
CA SER A 118 12.69 -12.71 1.55
C SER A 118 13.53 -12.78 2.82
N GLU A 119 13.63 -11.69 3.57
CA GLU A 119 14.34 -11.64 4.84
C GLU A 119 13.59 -12.39 5.93
N LEU A 120 12.25 -12.21 5.99
CA LEU A 120 11.39 -12.96 6.89
C LEU A 120 11.56 -14.46 6.65
N ASP A 121 11.21 -14.98 5.47
CA ASP A 121 11.27 -16.41 5.14
C ASP A 121 12.67 -17.00 5.35
N GLY A 122 13.71 -16.27 4.93
CA GLY A 122 15.09 -16.71 5.03
C GLY A 122 15.71 -16.54 6.42
N ARG A 123 15.00 -15.93 7.37
CA ARG A 123 15.44 -15.70 8.77
C ARG A 123 16.78 -14.97 8.88
N TRP A 124 17.00 -13.95 8.06
CA TRP A 124 18.24 -13.16 8.07
C TRP A 124 17.94 -11.67 8.09
N ALA A 125 18.83 -10.89 8.72
CA ALA A 125 18.70 -9.44 8.91
C ALA A 125 17.40 -8.99 9.63
N LEU A 126 16.74 -9.86 10.38
CA LEU A 126 15.49 -9.53 11.06
C LEU A 126 15.68 -8.46 12.15
N PRO A 127 14.85 -7.41 12.22
CA PRO A 127 14.81 -6.50 13.37
C PRO A 127 14.48 -7.27 14.67
N SER A 128 14.98 -6.82 15.82
CA SER A 128 14.73 -7.49 17.12
C SER A 128 13.24 -7.68 17.41
N VAL A 129 12.41 -6.67 17.14
CA VAL A 129 10.96 -6.73 17.29
C VAL A 129 10.32 -7.88 16.50
N VAL A 130 10.89 -8.24 15.34
CA VAL A 130 10.47 -9.38 14.53
C VAL A 130 11.00 -10.67 15.12
N GLN A 131 12.28 -10.74 15.51
CA GLN A 131 12.88 -11.93 16.11
C GLN A 131 12.13 -12.37 17.38
N ASP A 132 11.83 -11.41 18.27
CA ASP A 132 11.15 -11.63 19.54
C ASP A 132 9.70 -12.09 19.36
N ASN A 133 9.11 -11.85 18.19
CA ASN A 133 7.70 -12.12 17.88
C ASN A 133 7.54 -12.93 16.56
N LEU A 134 8.54 -13.73 16.20
CA LEU A 134 8.64 -14.34 14.88
C LEU A 134 7.38 -15.11 14.43
N PRO A 135 6.75 -15.96 15.26
CA PRO A 135 5.54 -16.69 14.85
C PRO A 135 4.39 -15.77 14.46
N LEU A 136 4.27 -14.61 15.11
CA LEU A 136 3.21 -13.64 14.83
C LEU A 136 3.45 -12.95 13.48
N PHE A 137 4.69 -12.51 13.21
CA PHE A 137 5.04 -11.90 11.93
C PHE A 137 4.91 -12.88 10.76
N ASP A 138 5.33 -14.14 10.95
CA ASP A 138 5.15 -15.21 9.95
C ASP A 138 3.66 -15.41 9.63
N GLN A 139 2.83 -15.60 10.65
CA GLN A 139 1.42 -15.89 10.48
C GLN A 139 0.66 -14.73 9.83
N PHE A 140 0.91 -13.51 10.27
CA PHE A 140 0.25 -12.34 9.69
C PHE A 140 0.69 -12.07 8.26
N THR A 141 2.00 -12.17 7.97
CA THR A 141 2.51 -12.01 6.61
C THR A 141 1.96 -13.08 5.68
N ALA A 142 1.88 -14.33 6.13
CA ALA A 142 1.27 -15.43 5.37
C ALA A 142 -0.22 -15.18 5.10
N ALA A 143 -0.98 -14.65 6.08
CA ALA A 143 -2.39 -14.32 5.90
C ALA A 143 -2.59 -13.21 4.86
N CYS A 144 -1.82 -12.12 4.94
CA CYS A 144 -1.84 -11.06 3.93
C CYS A 144 -1.46 -11.59 2.54
N HIS A 145 -0.41 -12.42 2.46
CA HIS A 145 0.02 -13.02 1.21
C HIS A 145 -1.06 -13.91 0.59
N PHE A 146 -1.70 -14.76 1.39
CA PHE A 146 -2.81 -15.61 0.97
C PHE A 146 -3.98 -14.80 0.42
N ILE A 147 -4.42 -13.76 1.15
CA ILE A 147 -5.50 -12.87 0.70
C ILE A 147 -5.15 -12.25 -0.65
N SER A 148 -3.94 -11.69 -0.80
CA SER A 148 -3.52 -11.07 -2.07
C SER A 148 -3.43 -12.06 -3.22
N LYS A 149 -2.95 -13.28 -2.99
CA LYS A 149 -2.90 -14.34 -4.01
C LYS A 149 -4.30 -14.81 -4.42
N LEU A 150 -5.23 -14.93 -3.47
CA LEU A 150 -6.63 -15.25 -3.76
C LEU A 150 -7.29 -14.14 -4.59
N LEU A 151 -7.01 -12.87 -4.30
CA LEU A 151 -7.50 -11.75 -5.11
C LEU A 151 -6.98 -11.83 -6.55
N LEU A 152 -5.69 -12.12 -6.76
CA LEU A 152 -5.15 -12.29 -8.11
C LEU A 152 -5.80 -13.46 -8.85
N ASP A 153 -5.97 -14.59 -8.18
CA ASP A 153 -6.62 -15.79 -8.73
C ASP A 153 -8.09 -15.51 -9.12
N CYS A 154 -8.81 -14.75 -8.28
CA CYS A 154 -10.17 -14.28 -8.57
C CYS A 154 -10.22 -13.28 -9.74
N LEU A 155 -9.26 -12.37 -9.84
CA LEU A 155 -9.13 -11.46 -10.98
C LEU A 155 -8.83 -12.24 -12.26
N SER A 156 -7.96 -13.25 -12.20
CA SER A 156 -7.69 -14.15 -13.34
C SER A 156 -8.95 -14.83 -13.83
N ASP A 157 -9.76 -15.36 -12.91
CA ASP A 157 -11.04 -15.99 -13.27
C ASP A 157 -12.05 -14.98 -13.84
N GLY A 158 -12.19 -13.81 -13.21
CA GLY A 158 -13.10 -12.76 -13.68
C GLY A 158 -12.70 -12.15 -15.04
N LEU A 159 -11.43 -12.26 -15.42
CA LEU A 159 -10.90 -11.88 -16.73
C LEU A 159 -10.84 -13.04 -17.73
N ASP A 160 -11.24 -14.25 -17.32
CA ASP A 160 -11.13 -15.50 -18.07
C ASP A 160 -9.70 -15.85 -18.54
N LEU A 161 -8.68 -15.48 -17.74
CA LEU A 161 -7.28 -15.78 -18.02
C LEU A 161 -6.96 -17.26 -17.80
N LYS A 162 -6.14 -17.84 -18.67
CA LYS A 162 -5.75 -19.25 -18.68
C LYS A 162 -4.24 -19.44 -18.73
N GLY A 163 -3.77 -20.58 -18.24
CA GLY A 163 -2.36 -20.99 -18.33
C GLY A 163 -1.40 -19.98 -17.72
N GLU A 164 -0.29 -19.72 -18.41
CA GLU A 164 0.78 -18.81 -17.95
C GLU A 164 0.32 -17.36 -17.86
N GLY A 165 -0.75 -16.96 -18.56
CA GLY A 165 -1.28 -15.60 -18.55
C GLY A 165 -2.09 -15.24 -17.31
N ARG A 166 -2.31 -16.17 -16.38
CA ARG A 166 -3.02 -15.87 -15.12
C ARG A 166 -2.17 -15.00 -14.21
N LEU A 167 -2.77 -14.02 -13.54
CA LEU A 167 -2.07 -12.97 -12.79
C LEU A 167 -1.23 -13.51 -11.63
N GLU A 168 -1.69 -14.57 -10.97
CA GLU A 168 -1.00 -15.18 -9.85
C GLU A 168 0.26 -15.97 -10.25
N THR A 169 0.44 -16.33 -11.53
CA THR A 169 1.64 -17.04 -12.03
C THR A 169 2.88 -16.15 -12.03
N TYR A 170 2.69 -14.83 -12.12
CA TYR A 170 3.76 -13.83 -11.99
C TYR A 170 4.23 -13.61 -10.54
N HIS A 171 3.59 -14.27 -9.57
CA HIS A 171 3.82 -14.08 -8.13
C HIS A 171 4.25 -15.40 -7.48
N ARG A 172 5.32 -16.02 -7.97
CA ARG A 172 5.72 -17.35 -7.49
C ARG A 172 6.52 -17.27 -6.19
N ASP A 173 6.18 -18.13 -5.24
CA ASP A 173 6.83 -18.18 -3.91
C ASP A 173 8.25 -18.74 -3.96
N ASP A 174 8.58 -19.51 -5.00
CA ASP A 174 9.93 -20.05 -5.25
C ASP A 174 10.88 -19.02 -5.89
N CYS A 175 10.37 -17.83 -6.23
CA CYS A 175 11.11 -16.76 -6.87
C CYS A 175 11.28 -15.58 -5.91
N ARG A 176 12.39 -14.86 -6.06
CA ARG A 176 12.59 -13.61 -5.31
C ARG A 176 11.58 -12.58 -5.80
N SER A 177 10.95 -11.90 -4.86
CA SER A 177 10.16 -10.69 -5.09
C SER A 177 10.54 -9.64 -4.06
N LYS A 178 10.11 -8.39 -4.28
CA LYS A 178 10.22 -7.33 -3.28
C LYS A 178 9.02 -7.26 -2.35
N SER A 179 8.15 -8.28 -2.27
CA SER A 179 6.99 -8.24 -1.39
C SER A 179 7.41 -7.94 0.06
N THR A 180 6.68 -7.06 0.75
CA THR A 180 7.11 -6.55 2.06
C THR A 180 5.92 -6.18 2.94
N LEU A 181 6.04 -6.46 4.22
CA LEU A 181 5.17 -5.89 5.25
C LEU A 181 5.75 -4.53 5.67
N TYR A 182 4.91 -3.52 5.74
CA TYR A 182 5.33 -2.14 5.84
C TYR A 182 4.52 -1.43 6.92
N PHE A 183 5.20 -1.00 7.97
CA PHE A 183 4.61 -0.26 9.07
C PHE A 183 4.96 1.20 8.91
N LEU A 184 3.97 2.07 8.89
CA LEU A 184 4.14 3.51 8.77
C LEU A 184 3.75 4.20 10.07
N HIS A 185 4.55 5.18 10.45
CA HIS A 185 4.27 6.08 11.55
C HIS A 185 4.48 7.52 11.10
N TYR A 186 3.44 8.33 11.27
CA TYR A 186 3.44 9.77 11.05
C TYR A 186 3.36 10.42 12.43
N PRO A 187 4.51 10.80 13.02
CA PRO A 187 4.52 11.42 14.34
C PRO A 187 3.87 12.82 14.30
N PRO A 188 3.39 13.34 15.44
CA PRO A 188 2.94 14.72 15.56
C PRO A 188 4.04 15.68 15.07
N GLY A 189 3.72 16.46 14.04
CA GLY A 189 4.57 17.54 13.57
C GLY A 189 4.14 18.82 14.26
N ALA A 190 4.93 19.30 15.22
CA ALA A 190 4.67 20.54 15.96
C ALA A 190 4.57 21.73 14.99
N GLN A 191 3.37 22.03 14.50
CA GLN A 191 3.03 23.13 13.58
C GLN A 191 3.98 23.33 12.38
N ASP A 192 4.81 22.35 12.01
CA ASP A 192 5.73 22.46 10.88
C ASP A 192 4.98 22.02 9.61
N PRO A 193 4.53 22.97 8.75
CA PRO A 193 3.85 22.64 7.51
C PRO A 193 4.77 21.91 6.52
N ASN A 194 6.05 21.76 6.84
CA ASN A 194 7.10 21.19 6.01
C ASN A 194 7.30 19.68 6.18
N LYS A 195 6.53 19.01 7.05
CA LYS A 195 6.63 17.56 7.31
C LYS A 195 5.29 16.89 7.22
N VAL A 196 4.57 17.13 6.12
CA VAL A 196 3.20 16.68 6.00
C VAL A 196 3.12 15.52 5.03
N GLY A 197 2.79 14.35 5.59
CA GLY A 197 2.24 13.23 4.86
C GLY A 197 3.18 12.58 3.83
N GLN A 198 2.57 12.01 2.79
CA GLN A 198 3.25 11.31 1.70
C GLN A 198 2.72 11.85 0.37
N ASN A 199 3.65 12.16 -0.54
CA ASN A 199 3.31 12.76 -1.83
C ASN A 199 2.35 11.88 -2.65
N MET A 200 1.66 12.49 -3.61
CA MET A 200 0.90 11.76 -4.61
C MET A 200 1.77 10.73 -5.32
N HIS A 201 1.28 9.49 -5.39
CA HIS A 201 1.90 8.40 -6.12
C HIS A 201 0.88 7.30 -6.41
N THR A 202 1.29 6.33 -7.21
CA THR A 202 0.70 5.00 -7.25
C THR A 202 1.64 3.99 -6.63
N ASP A 203 1.15 2.83 -6.22
CA ASP A 203 2.01 1.79 -5.65
C ASP A 203 2.78 1.02 -6.72
N ILE A 204 4.04 0.69 -6.43
CA ILE A 204 4.95 -0.01 -7.37
C ILE A 204 4.43 -1.40 -7.77
N GLY A 205 3.88 -2.13 -6.79
CA GLY A 205 3.61 -3.57 -6.84
C GLY A 205 2.34 -3.93 -7.60
N SER A 206 1.74 -5.04 -7.20
CA SER A 206 0.52 -5.56 -7.82
C SER A 206 -0.71 -5.24 -7.00
N LEU A 207 -0.70 -5.60 -5.72
CA LEU A 207 -1.77 -5.34 -4.77
C LEU A 207 -1.18 -4.91 -3.44
N THR A 208 -1.88 -4.00 -2.78
CA THR A 208 -1.58 -3.59 -1.41
C THR A 208 -2.78 -3.88 -0.54
N ILE A 209 -2.56 -4.57 0.58
CA ILE A 209 -3.56 -4.72 1.65
C ILE A 209 -3.20 -3.73 2.75
N LEU A 210 -4.04 -2.73 2.96
CA LEU A 210 -3.80 -1.62 3.87
C LEU A 210 -4.79 -1.63 5.03
N TYR A 211 -4.25 -1.56 6.25
CA TYR A 211 -4.98 -1.20 7.45
C TYR A 211 -4.59 0.21 7.89
N ALA A 212 -5.56 1.12 7.84
CA ALA A 212 -5.43 2.51 8.24
C ALA A 212 -6.59 2.89 9.18
N PRO A 213 -6.44 2.74 10.50
CA PRO A 213 -7.51 3.03 11.47
C PRO A 213 -7.78 4.52 11.67
N GLN A 214 -6.96 5.38 11.07
CA GLN A 214 -7.00 6.83 11.23
C GLN A 214 -7.09 7.52 9.88
N TRP A 215 -7.79 8.66 9.86
CA TRP A 215 -7.92 9.52 8.69
C TRP A 215 -6.56 9.95 8.14
N GLY A 216 -6.53 10.24 6.85
CA GLY A 216 -5.42 10.95 6.20
C GLY A 216 -5.04 10.39 4.83
N LEU A 217 -5.46 9.18 4.52
CA LEU A 217 -5.35 8.66 3.16
C LEU A 217 -6.33 9.40 2.25
N GLN A 218 -5.83 9.89 1.13
CA GLN A 218 -6.64 10.48 0.07
C GLN A 218 -6.42 9.72 -1.24
N VAL A 219 -7.50 9.53 -1.99
CA VAL A 219 -7.48 8.98 -3.34
C VAL A 219 -7.94 10.05 -4.34
N PHE A 220 -7.41 9.98 -5.55
CA PHE A 220 -7.84 10.85 -6.63
C PHE A 220 -9.03 10.24 -7.36
N SER A 221 -10.15 10.94 -7.38
CA SER A 221 -11.39 10.50 -8.03
C SER A 221 -11.29 10.66 -9.54
N PRO A 222 -11.32 9.57 -10.33
CA PRO A 222 -11.25 9.66 -11.78
C PRO A 222 -12.50 10.30 -12.41
N SER A 223 -13.63 10.33 -11.68
CA SER A 223 -14.89 10.84 -12.22
C SER A 223 -14.94 12.36 -12.29
N ASP A 224 -14.22 13.06 -11.41
CA ASP A 224 -14.30 14.52 -11.35
C ASP A 224 -12.99 15.23 -10.98
N GLY A 225 -11.88 14.50 -10.92
CA GLY A 225 -10.55 15.09 -10.77
C GLY A 225 -10.27 15.65 -9.38
N SER A 226 -10.95 15.15 -8.34
CA SER A 226 -10.83 15.65 -6.98
C SER A 226 -10.10 14.69 -6.04
N TRP A 227 -9.50 15.24 -4.98
CA TRP A 227 -8.93 14.45 -3.89
C TRP A 227 -9.97 14.18 -2.81
N GLU A 228 -10.16 12.92 -2.46
CA GLU A 228 -11.19 12.47 -1.53
C GLU A 228 -10.57 11.65 -0.40
N TYR A 229 -10.98 11.91 0.85
CA TYR A 229 -10.50 11.12 1.97
C TYR A 229 -11.12 9.72 2.00
N VAL A 230 -10.30 8.74 2.34
CA VAL A 230 -10.75 7.37 2.61
C VAL A 230 -11.13 7.26 4.08
N GLU A 231 -12.37 6.86 4.33
CA GLU A 231 -12.91 6.70 5.68
C GLU A 231 -12.37 5.42 6.35
N PRO A 232 -11.79 5.51 7.56
CA PRO A 232 -11.43 4.32 8.31
C PRO A 232 -12.68 3.49 8.66
N ARG A 233 -12.77 2.25 8.16
CA ARG A 233 -13.91 1.34 8.41
C ARG A 233 -13.46 0.14 9.25
N PRO A 234 -14.02 -0.08 10.46
CA PRO A 234 -13.70 -1.25 11.25
C PRO A 234 -14.12 -2.53 10.51
N GLY A 235 -13.33 -3.60 10.66
CA GLY A 235 -13.60 -4.88 9.98
C GLY A 235 -13.31 -4.88 8.48
N HIS A 236 -12.79 -3.79 7.92
CA HIS A 236 -12.43 -3.70 6.52
C HIS A 236 -10.94 -3.41 6.37
N ALA A 237 -10.30 -4.11 5.43
CA ALA A 237 -9.04 -3.67 4.87
C ALA A 237 -9.33 -2.76 3.66
N ILE A 238 -8.36 -1.93 3.31
CA ILE A 238 -8.35 -1.19 2.06
C ILE A 238 -7.45 -1.97 1.09
N VAL A 239 -7.87 -2.13 -0.15
CA VAL A 239 -7.08 -2.75 -1.19
C VAL A 239 -6.87 -1.77 -2.33
N ASN A 240 -5.61 -1.64 -2.77
CA ASN A 240 -5.28 -0.86 -3.93
C ASN A 240 -4.45 -1.64 -4.95
N VAL A 241 -4.76 -1.40 -6.22
CA VAL A 241 -4.05 -1.92 -7.38
C VAL A 241 -2.80 -1.08 -7.62
N GLY A 242 -1.67 -1.75 -7.77
CA GLY A 242 -0.38 -1.14 -8.10
C GLY A 242 -0.06 -1.17 -9.59
N ASP A 243 1.03 -0.50 -9.97
CA ASP A 243 1.50 -0.36 -11.34
C ASP A 243 1.75 -1.71 -12.01
N THR A 244 2.38 -2.65 -11.32
CA THR A 244 2.75 -3.95 -11.90
C THR A 244 1.49 -4.69 -12.35
N LEU A 245 0.44 -4.72 -11.52
CA LEU A 245 -0.82 -5.38 -11.90
C LEU A 245 -1.54 -4.62 -13.01
N ARG A 246 -1.50 -3.29 -12.98
CA ARG A 246 -1.98 -2.46 -14.09
C ARG A 246 -1.28 -2.84 -15.40
N PHE A 247 0.05 -2.92 -15.43
CA PHE A 247 0.81 -3.25 -16.63
C PHE A 247 0.55 -4.69 -17.11
N LEU A 248 0.55 -5.66 -16.20
CA LEU A 248 0.23 -7.07 -16.51
C LEU A 248 -1.18 -7.25 -17.07
N SER A 249 -2.13 -6.42 -16.64
CA SER A 249 -3.50 -6.40 -17.19
C SER A 249 -3.63 -5.67 -18.53
N GLY A 250 -2.52 -5.23 -19.13
CA GLY A 250 -2.54 -4.42 -20.36
C GLY A 250 -3.15 -3.03 -20.14
N LYS A 251 -2.92 -2.42 -18.97
CA LYS A 251 -3.50 -1.13 -18.53
C LYS A 251 -5.03 -1.15 -18.39
N ARG A 252 -5.66 -2.34 -18.30
CA ARG A 252 -7.09 -2.51 -18.05
C ARG A 252 -7.47 -2.09 -16.63
N PHE A 253 -6.67 -2.46 -15.64
CA PHE A 253 -6.85 -2.00 -14.27
C PHE A 253 -6.18 -0.65 -14.04
N ARG A 254 -6.79 0.17 -13.17
CA ARG A 254 -6.21 1.44 -12.76
C ARG A 254 -5.32 1.22 -11.57
N SER A 255 -4.12 1.79 -11.59
CA SER A 255 -3.35 1.89 -10.37
C SER A 255 -3.84 3.10 -9.59
N ALA A 256 -4.16 2.91 -8.31
CA ALA A 256 -4.83 3.96 -7.56
C ALA A 256 -3.87 5.10 -7.24
N LEU A 257 -4.17 6.28 -7.78
CA LEU A 257 -3.44 7.51 -7.49
C LEU A 257 -3.88 8.01 -6.11
N HIS A 258 -2.96 8.02 -5.17
CA HIS A 258 -3.26 8.32 -3.77
C HIS A 258 -2.15 9.15 -3.12
N ARG A 259 -2.48 9.81 -2.01
CA ARG A 259 -1.54 10.56 -1.17
C ARG A 259 -1.95 10.45 0.29
N VAL A 260 -1.08 10.88 1.19
CA VAL A 260 -1.43 10.98 2.60
C VAL A 260 -1.32 12.43 3.03
N LEU A 261 -2.40 12.99 3.56
CA LEU A 261 -2.46 14.31 4.18
C LEU A 261 -3.29 14.19 5.47
N PRO A 262 -2.83 14.70 6.62
CA PRO A 262 -3.61 14.72 7.84
C PRO A 262 -4.89 15.54 7.65
N LEU A 263 -5.93 15.14 8.37
CA LEU A 263 -7.18 15.89 8.42
C LEU A 263 -6.91 17.29 8.99
N GLY A 264 -7.32 18.34 8.28
CA GLY A 264 -7.01 19.73 8.64
C GLY A 264 -5.60 20.22 8.27
N GLY A 265 -4.81 19.42 7.54
CA GLY A 265 -3.52 19.82 6.97
C GLY A 265 -2.33 19.79 7.94
N VAL A 266 -2.55 19.53 9.23
CA VAL A 266 -1.50 19.42 10.25
C VAL A 266 -1.61 18.09 10.99
N GLN A 267 -0.49 17.37 11.13
CA GLN A 267 -0.42 16.13 11.88
C GLN A 267 -0.28 16.43 13.38
N ILE A 268 -1.41 16.46 14.09
CA ILE A 268 -1.46 16.80 15.53
C ILE A 268 -1.31 15.60 16.47
N GLU A 269 -1.61 14.40 15.98
CA GLU A 269 -1.58 13.14 16.73
C GLU A 269 -0.72 12.12 15.97
N ASP A 270 -0.22 11.07 16.64
CA ASP A 270 0.44 9.97 15.94
C ASP A 270 -0.55 9.28 15.00
N ARG A 271 -0.17 9.08 13.74
CA ARG A 271 -0.94 8.26 12.79
C ARG A 271 -0.16 7.02 12.39
N TYR A 272 -0.82 5.87 12.45
CA TYR A 272 -0.24 4.59 12.07
C TYR A 272 -1.00 3.94 10.93
N SER A 273 -0.28 3.18 10.10
CA SER A 273 -0.87 2.26 9.14
C SER A 273 0.03 1.06 8.90
N ILE A 274 -0.59 -0.06 8.54
CA ILE A 274 0.09 -1.32 8.22
C ILE A 274 -0.30 -1.71 6.82
N SER A 275 0.68 -1.90 5.95
CA SER A 275 0.49 -2.30 4.56
C SER A 275 1.23 -3.58 4.27
N TYR A 276 0.59 -4.50 3.56
CA TYR A 276 1.29 -5.59 2.88
C TYR A 276 1.33 -5.32 1.39
N PHE A 277 2.53 -5.10 0.85
CA PHE A 277 2.75 -4.91 -0.58
C PHE A 277 3.05 -6.25 -1.24
N LEU A 278 2.11 -6.78 -2.02
CA LEU A 278 2.36 -7.91 -2.90
C LEU A 278 3.04 -7.40 -4.18
N ARG A 279 4.17 -7.98 -4.53
CA ARG A 279 4.95 -7.66 -5.74
C ARG A 279 5.21 -8.94 -6.53
N ALA A 280 5.22 -8.81 -7.86
CA ALA A 280 5.58 -9.90 -8.76
C ALA A 280 7.04 -10.36 -8.53
N SER A 281 7.37 -11.53 -9.08
CA SER A 281 8.74 -12.03 -9.14
C SER A 281 9.65 -10.97 -9.77
N ASP A 282 10.88 -10.83 -9.27
CA ASP A 282 11.83 -9.79 -9.71
C ASP A 282 12.06 -9.80 -11.24
N SER A 283 11.95 -10.98 -11.87
CA SER A 283 12.13 -11.20 -13.31
C SER A 283 10.85 -11.09 -14.15
N THR A 284 9.71 -10.74 -13.56
CA THR A 284 8.47 -10.54 -14.33
C THR A 284 8.61 -9.31 -15.21
N GLU A 285 8.41 -9.45 -16.51
CA GLU A 285 8.54 -8.38 -17.49
C GLU A 285 7.18 -7.83 -17.92
N PHE A 286 7.14 -6.54 -18.24
CA PHE A 286 5.97 -5.82 -18.74
C PHE A 286 6.41 -4.52 -19.43
N LYS A 287 5.47 -3.91 -20.18
CA LYS A 287 5.62 -2.53 -20.68
C LYS A 287 5.21 -1.54 -19.61
N ASP A 288 6.11 -0.64 -19.25
CA ASP A 288 5.90 0.32 -18.16
C ASP A 288 5.00 1.51 -18.56
N SER A 289 4.99 2.55 -17.73
CA SER A 289 4.18 3.76 -17.99
C SER A 289 4.60 4.50 -19.26
N ASP A 290 5.89 4.47 -19.61
CA ASP A 290 6.47 5.10 -20.80
C ASP A 290 6.38 4.19 -22.03
N GLY A 291 6.03 2.92 -21.83
CA GLY A 291 5.92 1.90 -22.88
C GLY A 291 7.22 1.12 -23.12
N ASP A 292 8.22 1.35 -22.27
CA ASP A 292 9.49 0.64 -22.28
C ASP A 292 9.33 -0.75 -21.65
N GLU A 293 10.08 -1.73 -22.14
CA GLU A 293 10.17 -3.04 -21.50
C GLU A 293 10.93 -2.90 -20.16
N SER A 294 10.34 -3.41 -19.09
CA SER A 294 10.93 -3.38 -17.75
C SER A 294 10.60 -4.64 -16.96
N SER A 295 11.56 -5.12 -16.19
CA SER A 295 11.30 -6.12 -15.16
C SER A 295 10.70 -5.48 -13.89
N ALA A 296 9.98 -6.26 -13.09
CA ALA A 296 9.44 -5.82 -11.81
C ALA A 296 10.51 -5.24 -10.88
N LYS A 297 11.73 -5.79 -10.90
CA LYS A 297 12.88 -5.28 -10.14
C LYS A 297 13.40 -3.94 -10.65
N GLU A 298 13.47 -3.76 -11.97
CA GLU A 298 13.91 -2.50 -12.57
C GLU A 298 12.88 -1.40 -12.32
N TRP A 299 11.60 -1.66 -12.56
CA TRP A 299 10.51 -0.74 -12.23
C TRP A 299 10.54 -0.33 -10.76
N TYR A 300 10.72 -1.31 -9.86
CA TYR A 300 10.88 -1.08 -8.44
C TYR A 300 12.02 -0.11 -8.13
N THR A 301 13.18 -0.31 -8.75
CA THR A 301 14.37 0.52 -8.51
C THR A 301 14.20 1.93 -9.10
N LYS A 302 13.69 2.03 -10.34
CA LYS A 302 13.36 3.28 -11.05
C LYS A 302 12.41 4.12 -10.20
N LYS A 303 11.33 3.51 -9.71
CA LYS A 303 10.31 4.21 -8.90
C LYS A 303 10.79 4.57 -7.51
N TYR A 304 11.58 3.72 -6.84
CA TYR A 304 12.17 4.08 -5.55
C TYR A 304 13.08 5.31 -5.64
N ALA A 305 13.94 5.36 -6.66
CA ALA A 305 14.79 6.53 -6.91
C ALA A 305 13.95 7.79 -7.13
N MET A 306 12.79 7.67 -7.80
CA MET A 306 11.90 8.80 -8.05
C MET A 306 11.29 9.41 -6.79
N TYR A 307 10.99 8.63 -5.75
CA TYR A 307 10.46 9.19 -4.48
C TYR A 307 11.44 10.18 -3.82
N GLU A 308 12.74 10.00 -4.01
CA GLU A 308 13.77 10.85 -3.39
C GLU A 308 14.08 12.10 -4.23
N MET A 309 13.71 12.11 -5.50
CA MET A 309 13.93 13.24 -6.41
C MET A 309 13.08 14.47 -6.01
N PRO A 310 13.57 15.70 -6.26
CA PRO A 310 12.78 16.90 -6.05
C PRO A 310 11.47 16.90 -6.85
N HIS A 311 10.44 17.59 -6.35
CA HIS A 311 9.14 17.72 -7.03
C HIS A 311 9.25 18.20 -8.48
N THR A 312 10.19 19.10 -8.76
CA THR A 312 10.44 19.63 -10.12
C THR A 312 10.80 18.53 -11.12
N ILE A 313 11.52 17.48 -10.68
CA ILE A 313 11.84 16.31 -11.49
C ILE A 313 10.67 15.34 -11.52
N GLN A 314 10.04 15.09 -10.36
CA GLN A 314 8.88 14.19 -10.27
C GLN A 314 7.75 14.59 -11.23
N LYS A 315 7.49 15.90 -11.35
CA LYS A 315 6.48 16.51 -12.23
C LYS A 315 6.70 16.26 -13.72
N GLN A 316 7.94 16.03 -14.13
CA GLN A 316 8.32 15.87 -15.53
C GLN A 316 8.27 14.41 -15.98
N GLN A 317 7.98 13.48 -15.07
CA GLN A 317 8.04 12.04 -15.33
C GLN A 317 6.73 11.34 -15.00
N THR A 318 6.53 10.17 -15.60
CA THR A 318 5.34 9.32 -15.38
C THR A 318 5.55 8.35 -14.21
N THR A 319 6.80 8.12 -13.81
CA THR A 319 7.18 7.00 -12.92
C THR A 319 6.49 7.04 -11.56
N LEU A 320 6.43 8.20 -10.90
CA LEU A 320 5.87 8.30 -9.55
C LEU A 320 4.37 7.93 -9.50
N SER A 321 3.64 8.24 -10.57
CA SER A 321 2.21 7.95 -10.73
C SER A 321 1.92 6.74 -11.62
N GLY A 322 2.94 6.02 -12.10
CA GLY A 322 2.75 4.91 -13.04
C GLY A 322 2.00 5.31 -14.33
N GLY A 323 2.11 6.58 -14.73
CA GLY A 323 1.38 7.19 -15.85
C GLY A 323 -0.04 7.66 -15.54
N MET A 324 -0.58 7.36 -14.35
CA MET A 324 -1.96 7.69 -14.00
C MET A 324 -2.20 9.20 -13.86
N ALA A 325 -1.20 9.97 -13.45
CA ALA A 325 -1.36 11.42 -13.35
C ALA A 325 -1.62 12.05 -14.73
N GLN A 326 -0.94 11.57 -15.78
CA GLN A 326 -1.14 12.02 -17.14
C GLN A 326 -2.50 11.58 -17.69
N GLU A 327 -2.90 10.33 -17.44
CA GLU A 327 -4.20 9.80 -17.89
C GLU A 327 -5.39 10.49 -17.21
N LEU A 328 -5.24 10.84 -15.94
CA LEU A 328 -6.29 11.50 -15.14
C LEU A 328 -6.17 13.03 -15.13
N GLN A 329 -5.17 13.59 -15.82
CA GLN A 329 -4.85 15.02 -15.81
C GLN A 329 -4.68 15.58 -14.38
N ALA A 330 -4.14 14.76 -13.47
CA ALA A 330 -3.89 15.15 -12.09
C ALA A 330 -2.64 16.03 -11.99
N THR A 331 -2.72 17.10 -11.19
CA THR A 331 -1.60 18.01 -10.95
C THR A 331 -0.87 17.67 -9.66
N PHE A 332 0.47 17.75 -9.72
CA PHE A 332 1.40 17.56 -8.60
C PHE A 332 1.52 18.80 -7.73
#